data_AF-A0A9D8HSE9-F1
#
_entry.id   AF-A0A9D8HSE9-F1
#
_cell.length_a   1.000
_cell.length_b   1.000
_cell.length_c   1.000
_cell.angle_alpha   90.00
_cell.angle_beta   90.00
_cell.angle_gamma   90.00
#
_symmetry.space_group_name_H-M   'P 1'
#
loop_
_entity.id
_entity.type
_entity.pdbx_description
1 polymer ?
#
loop_
_entity_poly.entity_id
_entity_poly.type
_entity_poly.pdbx_seq_one_letter_code
_entity_poly.pdbx_strand_id
1 'polypeptide(L)'
;MSSEKKNIVGVKECIYNAIDLLESSKILFNNNKYHAAYHLATVALEEIGKSELILIHQLAPKEGAKEWTENQLDDHVKKLFWSFFGTLFGNKKLTTELLENTKGLAQHIHDTRLKGLYVDIIEGVVSFPQNLDYKSECEKLLHIVESRLNLKLEENKYSTYENDSILLPWFLKATDDQEKRKFIIGSKSKEKLAELGDTREWIGWLKNEYDKADEESRKLLEKELALQIPNDEENIPKWKVKFRLYSDSHSIKQKNLNEWNKYRSWIQLTAVSDKKHKNEILVDIIAPKVVKVDRVFMHCWYVARLFTVSLNIGSLGFFWWDLPKFRNKYYEKAFDIENNAEIRMEIRPSLKIDWRKDILTENDMKNIAICYSQILKMGLNNDENNPMNFYFGGLTFLGLNDLNYRCENQSFINFYLCLKNALTFYGIWNSTDNYYDVFYETLKSLGLLKKDIVELYDYGEKLLEKKSNEVKITLEEVGSMKIVCDAFFIKRFRSQLKKKKV
;
A
#
# COMPACT_ATOMS: atom_id res chain seq x y z
N MET A 1 20.30 23.00 34.07
CA MET A 1 19.28 23.84 33.42
C MET A 1 18.05 22.99 33.17
N SER A 2 16.85 23.45 33.56
CA SER A 2 15.58 22.75 33.28
C SER A 2 15.38 22.61 31.75
N SER A 3 14.62 21.59 31.31
CA SER A 3 14.35 21.34 29.88
C SER A 3 13.69 22.53 29.18
N GLU A 4 12.85 23.29 29.89
CA GLU A 4 12.30 24.58 29.44
C GLU A 4 13.37 25.58 29.02
N LYS A 5 14.43 25.76 29.84
CA LYS A 5 15.50 26.71 29.54
C LYS A 5 16.36 26.29 28.36
N LYS A 6 16.48 24.99 28.04
CA LYS A 6 17.23 24.51 26.87
C LYS A 6 16.45 24.69 25.56
N ASN A 7 15.12 24.66 25.62
CA ASN A 7 14.29 24.63 24.43
C ASN A 7 13.84 26.04 23.98
N ILE A 8 13.73 27.01 24.89
CA ILE A 8 13.62 28.45 24.55
C ILE A 8 14.87 28.93 23.81
N VAL A 9 16.04 28.38 24.18
CA VAL A 9 17.28 28.61 23.45
C VAL A 9 17.16 28.05 22.03
N GLY A 10 16.71 26.80 21.84
CA GLY A 10 16.56 26.19 20.51
C GLY A 10 15.68 26.98 19.52
N VAL A 11 14.56 27.57 19.97
CA VAL A 11 13.72 28.43 19.11
C VAL A 11 14.47 29.70 18.71
N LYS A 12 15.15 30.35 19.66
CA LYS A 12 15.92 31.58 19.40
C LYS A 12 17.10 31.33 18.46
N GLU A 13 17.83 30.22 18.66
CA GLU A 13 18.95 29.84 17.79
C GLU A 13 18.50 29.60 16.36
N CYS A 14 17.34 28.96 16.13
CA CYS A 14 16.79 28.81 14.79
C CYS A 14 16.51 30.17 14.12
N ILE A 15 15.97 31.15 14.86
CA ILE A 15 15.71 32.48 14.32
C ILE A 15 17.00 33.26 14.05
N TYR A 16 17.98 33.21 14.96
CA TYR A 16 19.29 33.84 14.71
C TYR A 16 19.98 33.23 13.50
N ASN A 17 19.99 31.91 13.38
CA ASN A 17 20.55 31.24 12.21
C ASN A 17 19.80 31.61 10.91
N ALA A 18 18.47 31.76 10.96
CA ALA A 18 17.69 32.22 9.81
C ALA A 18 18.03 33.66 9.38
N ILE A 19 18.37 34.55 10.33
CA ILE A 19 18.84 35.91 10.05
C ILE A 19 20.20 35.85 9.34
N ASP A 20 21.17 35.11 9.89
CA ASP A 20 22.51 34.97 9.30
C ASP A 20 22.46 34.38 7.89
N LEU A 21 21.58 33.40 7.67
CA LEU A 21 21.33 32.79 6.37
C LEU A 21 20.69 33.77 5.37
N LEU A 22 19.76 34.62 5.82
CA LEU A 22 19.16 35.66 4.99
C LEU A 22 20.20 36.71 4.59
N GLU A 23 21.03 37.17 5.53
CA GLU A 23 22.11 38.12 5.23
C GLU A 23 23.12 37.54 4.23
N SER A 24 23.54 36.30 4.47
CA SER A 24 24.42 35.56 3.56
C SER A 24 23.78 35.39 2.17
N SER A 25 22.47 35.10 2.11
CA SER A 25 21.72 35.02 0.87
C SER A 25 21.69 36.35 0.11
N LYS A 26 21.43 37.48 0.80
CA LYS A 26 21.48 38.83 0.20
C LYS A 26 22.86 39.17 -0.36
N ILE A 27 23.94 38.80 0.34
CA ILE A 27 25.32 38.98 -0.15
C ILE A 27 25.55 38.19 -1.45
N LEU A 28 25.13 36.92 -1.51
CA LEU A 28 25.26 36.08 -2.70
C LEU A 28 24.41 36.61 -3.87
N PHE A 29 23.21 37.11 -3.58
CA PHE A 29 22.33 37.72 -4.58
C PHE A 29 22.99 38.94 -5.24
N ASN A 30 23.56 39.84 -4.42
CA ASN A 30 24.26 41.03 -4.91
C ASN A 30 25.54 40.70 -5.72
N ASN A 31 26.13 39.53 -5.49
CA ASN A 31 27.26 39.01 -6.27
C ASN A 31 26.84 38.14 -7.46
N ASN A 32 25.58 38.22 -7.89
CA ASN A 32 25.01 37.47 -9.01
C ASN A 32 25.11 35.94 -8.86
N LYS A 33 25.11 35.43 -7.62
CA LYS A 33 25.09 33.99 -7.30
C LYS A 33 23.68 33.54 -6.91
N TYR A 34 22.72 33.76 -7.82
CA TYR A 34 21.27 33.65 -7.50
C TYR A 34 20.81 32.26 -7.05
N HIS A 35 21.33 31.16 -7.61
CA HIS A 35 20.96 29.80 -7.18
C HIS A 35 21.44 29.50 -5.75
N ALA A 36 22.66 29.94 -5.39
CA ALA A 36 23.21 29.77 -4.05
C ALA A 36 22.50 30.69 -3.04
N ALA A 37 22.14 31.91 -3.44
CA ALA A 37 21.28 32.79 -2.66
C ALA A 37 19.90 32.15 -2.42
N TYR A 38 19.27 31.59 -3.45
CA TYR A 38 17.98 30.90 -3.34
C TYR A 38 18.07 29.73 -2.36
N HIS A 39 19.16 28.97 -2.41
CA HIS A 39 19.42 27.88 -1.47
C HIS A 39 19.46 28.39 -0.02
N LEU A 40 20.29 29.39 0.29
CA LEU A 40 20.40 29.93 1.65
C LEU A 40 19.10 30.56 2.13
N ALA A 41 18.36 31.26 1.26
CA ALA A 41 17.03 31.78 1.58
C ALA A 41 16.03 30.66 1.88
N THR A 42 16.10 29.54 1.16
CA THR A 42 15.27 28.37 1.45
C THR A 42 15.61 27.77 2.82
N VAL A 43 16.90 27.65 3.16
CA VAL A 43 17.33 27.14 4.47
C VAL A 43 16.89 28.10 5.59
N ALA A 44 16.91 29.42 5.35
CA ALA A 44 16.38 30.39 6.31
C ALA A 44 14.89 30.14 6.62
N LEU A 45 14.05 29.88 5.60
CA LEU A 45 12.65 29.48 5.80
C LEU A 45 12.52 28.16 6.56
N GLU A 46 13.39 27.18 6.27
CA GLU A 46 13.39 25.91 6.99
C GLU A 46 13.69 26.09 8.48
N GLU A 47 14.63 26.96 8.84
CA GLU A 47 14.93 27.29 10.23
C GLU A 47 13.77 28.03 10.91
N ILE A 48 13.08 28.94 10.20
CA ILE A 48 11.84 29.56 10.71
C ILE A 48 10.77 28.49 10.98
N GLY A 49 10.51 27.59 10.03
CA GLY A 49 9.53 26.51 10.22
C GLY A 49 9.94 25.50 11.29
N LYS A 50 11.23 25.20 11.41
CA LYS A 50 11.80 24.37 12.47
C LYS A 50 11.59 24.99 13.85
N SER A 51 11.69 26.31 13.96
CA SER A 51 11.38 27.03 15.20
C SER A 51 9.93 26.81 15.64
N GLU A 52 8.98 26.76 14.71
CA GLU A 52 7.56 26.47 14.99
C GLU A 52 7.37 25.04 15.46
N LEU A 53 8.00 24.08 14.76
CA LEU A 53 7.95 22.68 15.17
C LEU A 53 8.52 22.52 16.59
N ILE A 54 9.71 23.04 16.86
CA ILE A 54 10.33 22.99 18.20
C ILE A 54 9.41 23.59 19.27
N LEU A 55 8.70 24.68 18.97
CA LEU A 55 7.75 25.29 19.89
C LEU A 55 6.53 24.39 20.14
N ILE A 56 5.95 23.79 19.09
CA ILE A 56 4.85 22.83 19.22
C ILE A 56 5.28 21.59 20.03
N HIS A 57 6.53 21.14 19.87
CA HIS A 57 7.08 20.05 20.68
C HIS A 57 7.02 20.34 22.17
N GLN A 58 7.43 21.55 22.55
CA GLN A 58 7.57 21.95 23.95
C GLN A 58 6.24 21.89 24.69
N LEU A 59 5.16 22.09 23.94
CA LEU A 59 3.81 22.15 24.47
C LEU A 59 3.10 20.78 24.42
N ALA A 60 3.67 19.80 23.72
CA ALA A 60 3.08 18.47 23.64
C ALA A 60 3.15 17.73 24.99
N PRO A 61 2.08 17.02 25.39
CA PRO A 61 2.09 16.25 26.63
C PRO A 61 3.18 15.16 26.62
N LYS A 62 3.88 15.01 27.74
CA LYS A 62 5.09 14.16 27.89
C LYS A 62 4.87 12.68 27.54
N GLU A 63 3.63 12.19 27.62
CA GLU A 63 3.27 10.79 27.34
C GLU A 63 3.29 10.40 25.85
N GLY A 64 3.55 11.33 24.92
CA GLY A 64 3.75 11.04 23.48
C GLY A 64 5.03 11.62 22.87
N ALA A 65 5.87 12.28 23.66
CA ALA A 65 6.99 13.09 23.15
C ALA A 65 8.21 12.28 22.67
N LYS A 66 8.35 11.01 23.08
CA LYS A 66 9.52 10.17 22.75
C LYS A 66 9.57 9.71 21.29
N GLU A 67 8.44 9.53 20.60
CA GLU A 67 8.39 9.14 19.18
C GLU A 67 8.56 10.34 18.23
N TRP A 68 8.56 11.57 18.75
CA TRP A 68 8.32 12.79 17.97
C TRP A 68 9.58 13.40 17.34
N THR A 69 10.79 12.96 17.72
CA THR A 69 11.96 13.86 17.75
C THR A 69 12.97 13.76 16.60
N GLU A 70 13.07 12.66 15.86
CA GLU A 70 14.14 12.54 14.85
C GLU A 70 13.60 12.71 13.41
N ASN A 71 12.60 11.93 13.01
CA ASN A 71 12.14 11.93 11.61
C ASN A 71 11.40 13.23 11.17
N GLN A 72 10.80 13.99 12.09
CA GLN A 72 10.00 15.17 11.74
C GLN A 72 10.85 16.41 11.45
N LEU A 73 12.03 16.50 12.07
CA LEU A 73 12.98 17.60 11.89
C LEU A 73 13.88 17.39 10.66
N ASP A 74 13.72 16.30 9.92
CA ASP A 74 14.47 16.05 8.67
C ASP A 74 13.64 16.28 7.40
N ASP A 75 12.32 16.44 7.54
CA ASP A 75 11.43 16.72 6.40
C ASP A 75 11.48 18.22 6.02
N HIS A 76 12.22 18.51 4.95
CA HIS A 76 12.38 19.85 4.38
C HIS A 76 11.05 20.49 3.94
N VAL A 77 10.18 19.73 3.27
CA VAL A 77 8.90 20.26 2.77
C VAL A 77 7.98 20.60 3.95
N LYS A 78 8.00 19.77 5.00
CA LYS A 78 7.26 20.02 6.23
C LYS A 78 7.75 21.29 6.94
N LYS A 79 9.07 21.49 7.08
CA LYS A 79 9.61 22.75 7.63
C LYS A 79 9.17 23.96 6.82
N LEU A 80 9.28 23.89 5.49
CA LEU A 80 8.83 24.98 4.61
C LEU A 80 7.33 25.26 4.80
N PHE A 81 6.50 24.22 4.83
CA PHE A 81 5.06 24.37 5.09
C PHE A 81 4.81 25.08 6.43
N TRP A 82 5.50 24.67 7.50
CA TRP A 82 5.34 25.26 8.83
C TRP A 82 5.86 26.69 8.93
N SER A 83 6.84 27.08 8.12
CA SER A 83 7.29 28.48 8.04
C SER A 83 6.16 29.44 7.60
N PHE A 84 5.21 28.94 6.81
CA PHE A 84 4.03 29.68 6.38
C PHE A 84 2.85 29.45 7.33
N PHE A 85 2.55 28.19 7.62
CA PHE A 85 1.35 27.80 8.36
C PHE A 85 1.42 28.17 9.85
N GLY A 86 2.61 28.14 10.48
CA GLY A 86 2.77 28.47 11.90
C GLY A 86 2.29 29.88 12.25
N THR A 87 2.49 30.84 11.35
CA THR A 87 2.00 32.23 11.50
C THR A 87 0.49 32.38 11.29
N LEU A 88 -0.12 31.46 10.54
CA LEU A 88 -1.57 31.45 10.29
C LEU A 88 -2.35 30.81 11.45
N PHE A 89 -1.66 30.05 12.29
CA PHE A 89 -2.26 29.47 13.48
C PHE A 89 -2.64 30.58 14.49
N GLY A 90 -3.94 30.68 14.80
CA GLY A 90 -4.51 31.76 15.63
C GLY A 90 -5.06 32.96 14.86
N ASN A 91 -4.92 32.99 13.52
CA ASN A 91 -5.52 34.02 12.68
C ASN A 91 -6.88 33.58 12.08
N LYS A 92 -7.93 34.41 12.25
CA LYS A 92 -9.33 34.16 11.85
C LYS A 92 -9.62 34.19 10.33
N LYS A 93 -8.62 33.95 9.47
CA LYS A 93 -8.76 34.11 8.00
C LYS A 93 -8.09 32.97 7.22
N LEU A 94 -8.10 31.75 7.76
CA LEU A 94 -7.63 30.60 7.01
C LEU A 94 -8.72 30.11 6.06
N THR A 95 -8.45 30.10 4.76
CA THR A 95 -9.32 29.48 3.75
C THR A 95 -8.70 28.17 3.24
N THR A 96 -9.53 27.29 2.70
CA THR A 96 -9.09 26.04 2.05
C THR A 96 -8.07 26.30 0.94
N GLU A 97 -8.32 27.34 0.13
CA GLU A 97 -7.42 27.77 -0.94
C GLU A 97 -6.05 28.19 -0.40
N LEU A 98 -6.00 28.91 0.72
CA LEU A 98 -4.75 29.32 1.36
C LEU A 98 -3.94 28.10 1.84
N LEU A 99 -4.60 27.06 2.36
CA LEU A 99 -3.92 25.85 2.84
C LEU A 99 -3.35 25.01 1.69
N GLU A 100 -4.09 24.86 0.59
CA GLU A 100 -3.61 24.19 -0.64
C GLU A 100 -2.48 24.99 -1.30
N ASN A 101 -2.62 26.31 -1.39
CA ASN A 101 -1.58 27.21 -1.91
C ASN A 101 -0.30 27.15 -1.06
N THR A 102 -0.43 27.10 0.27
CA THR A 102 0.73 26.98 1.18
C THR A 102 1.50 25.68 0.95
N LYS A 103 0.79 24.57 0.75
CA LYS A 103 1.42 23.28 0.43
C LYS A 103 2.10 23.30 -0.94
N GLY A 104 1.41 23.83 -1.96
CA GLY A 104 1.95 23.97 -3.31
C GLY A 104 3.21 24.82 -3.33
N LEU A 105 3.22 25.93 -2.58
CA LEU A 105 4.36 26.82 -2.42
C LEU A 105 5.54 26.13 -1.73
N ALA A 106 5.32 25.42 -0.63
CA ALA A 106 6.37 24.69 0.09
C ALA A 106 7.05 23.63 -0.81
N GLN A 107 6.26 22.87 -1.57
CA GLN A 107 6.79 21.90 -2.54
C GLN A 107 7.56 22.59 -3.67
N HIS A 108 6.99 23.67 -4.23
CA HIS A 108 7.62 24.41 -5.31
C HIS A 108 8.98 24.99 -4.92
N ILE A 109 9.10 25.57 -3.71
CA ILE A 109 10.36 26.09 -3.19
C ILE A 109 11.39 24.97 -3.05
N HIS A 110 11.00 23.83 -2.48
CA HIS A 110 11.88 22.68 -2.32
C HIS A 110 12.37 22.13 -3.67
N ASP A 111 11.46 21.92 -4.62
CA ASP A 111 11.80 21.39 -5.95
C ASP A 111 12.70 22.36 -6.72
N THR A 112 12.44 23.68 -6.60
CA THR A 112 13.26 24.72 -7.22
C THR A 112 14.66 24.76 -6.60
N ARG A 113 14.77 24.60 -5.28
CA ARG A 113 16.08 24.48 -4.62
C ARG A 113 16.87 23.28 -5.14
N LEU A 114 16.23 22.12 -5.30
CA LEU A 114 16.91 20.90 -5.80
C LEU A 114 17.48 21.09 -7.20
N LYS A 115 16.70 21.71 -8.11
CA LYS A 115 17.13 22.05 -9.47
C LYS A 115 18.31 23.03 -9.53
N GLY A 116 18.62 23.71 -8.42
CA GLY A 116 19.67 24.73 -8.34
C GLY A 116 20.93 24.28 -7.61
N LEU A 117 20.86 23.13 -6.93
CA LEU A 117 21.92 22.58 -6.10
C LEU A 117 22.90 21.73 -6.90
N TYR A 118 22.38 20.95 -7.84
CA TYR A 118 23.14 19.98 -8.59
C TYR A 118 23.14 20.34 -10.07
N VAL A 119 24.26 20.09 -10.72
CA VAL A 119 24.29 20.07 -12.19
C VAL A 119 23.59 18.77 -12.58
N ASP A 120 22.38 18.91 -13.11
CA ASP A 120 21.59 17.78 -13.57
C ASP A 120 21.78 17.58 -15.07
N ILE A 121 21.77 16.32 -15.50
CA ILE A 121 21.73 15.95 -16.92
C ILE A 121 20.31 15.45 -17.19
N ILE A 122 19.46 16.33 -17.75
CA ILE A 122 18.07 16.01 -18.09
C ILE A 122 18.00 15.92 -19.61
N GLU A 123 17.67 14.73 -20.13
CA GLU A 123 17.55 14.49 -21.58
C GLU A 123 18.82 14.87 -22.37
N GLY A 124 19.99 14.61 -21.78
CA GLY A 124 21.31 14.86 -22.40
C GLY A 124 21.72 16.32 -22.51
N VAL A 125 20.87 17.23 -22.06
CA VAL A 125 21.21 18.64 -21.87
C VAL A 125 21.74 18.80 -20.45
N VAL A 126 22.96 19.33 -20.32
CA VAL A 126 23.48 19.77 -19.03
C VAL A 126 22.61 20.94 -18.57
N SER A 127 21.71 20.67 -17.65
CA SER A 127 20.94 21.68 -16.96
C SER A 127 21.85 22.30 -15.91
N PHE A 128 22.55 23.35 -16.31
CA PHE A 128 23.22 24.18 -15.33
C PHE A 128 22.16 24.83 -14.44
N PRO A 129 22.45 24.99 -13.13
CA PRO A 129 21.67 25.81 -12.22
C PRO A 129 21.43 27.26 -12.70
N GLN A 130 21.99 27.68 -13.83
CA GLN A 130 21.82 29.00 -14.42
C GLN A 130 20.68 29.08 -15.45
N ASN A 131 20.06 27.97 -15.86
CA ASN A 131 19.02 27.96 -16.91
C ASN A 131 17.59 28.27 -16.41
N LEU A 132 17.38 28.38 -15.10
CA LEU A 132 16.14 28.91 -14.52
C LEU A 132 16.33 30.41 -14.21
N ASP A 133 15.27 31.20 -14.29
CA ASP A 133 15.28 32.61 -13.84
C ASP A 133 15.33 32.70 -12.30
N TYR A 134 16.46 32.25 -11.74
CA TYR A 134 16.73 32.29 -10.30
C TYR A 134 16.81 33.72 -9.79
N LYS A 135 17.03 34.71 -10.64
CA LYS A 135 17.07 36.10 -10.20
C LYS A 135 15.69 36.53 -9.70
N SER A 136 14.66 36.38 -10.53
CA SER A 136 13.28 36.71 -10.16
C SER A 136 12.75 35.85 -9.01
N GLU A 137 13.00 34.54 -9.06
CA GLU A 137 12.54 33.62 -8.01
C GLU A 137 13.25 33.84 -6.66
N CYS A 138 14.56 34.13 -6.68
CA CYS A 138 15.30 34.43 -5.46
C CYS A 138 14.89 35.78 -4.87
N GLU A 139 14.63 36.79 -5.69
CA GLU A 139 14.15 38.10 -5.22
C GLU A 139 12.81 37.96 -4.47
N LYS A 140 11.86 37.23 -5.04
CA LYS A 140 10.59 36.89 -4.38
C LYS A 140 10.82 36.14 -3.07
N LEU A 141 11.70 35.13 -3.09
CA LEU A 141 11.96 34.31 -1.91
C LEU A 141 12.61 35.11 -0.78
N LEU A 142 13.56 36.00 -1.10
CA LEU A 142 14.19 36.91 -0.14
C LEU A 142 13.14 37.80 0.54
N HIS A 143 12.22 38.39 -0.23
CA HIS A 143 11.11 39.18 0.34
C HIS A 143 10.19 38.34 1.22
N ILE A 144 9.90 37.09 0.83
CA ILE A 144 9.12 36.17 1.65
C ILE A 144 9.83 35.88 2.97
N VAL A 145 11.11 35.52 2.94
CA VAL A 145 11.91 35.21 4.13
C VAL A 145 11.95 36.41 5.07
N GLU A 146 12.23 37.60 4.53
CA GLU A 146 12.28 38.84 5.30
C GLU A 146 10.92 39.17 5.94
N SER A 147 9.83 39.05 5.18
CA SER A 147 8.48 39.23 5.71
C SER A 147 8.17 38.24 6.84
N ARG A 148 8.59 36.97 6.68
CA ARG A 148 8.38 35.92 7.69
C ARG A 148 9.22 36.14 8.94
N LEU A 149 10.47 36.57 8.81
CA LEU A 149 11.33 36.91 9.94
C LEU A 149 10.79 38.11 10.71
N ASN A 150 10.36 39.17 10.01
CA ASN A 150 9.78 40.35 10.66
C ASN A 150 8.53 39.97 11.48
N LEU A 151 7.62 39.19 10.89
CA LEU A 151 6.47 38.64 11.61
C LEU A 151 6.91 37.84 12.84
N LYS A 152 7.93 36.99 12.71
CA LYS A 152 8.40 36.13 13.80
C LYS A 152 9.11 36.89 14.92
N LEU A 153 9.78 38.00 14.60
CA LEU A 153 10.46 38.88 15.55
C LEU A 153 9.49 39.81 16.29
N GLU A 154 8.41 40.21 15.62
CA GLU A 154 7.32 41.00 16.23
C GLU A 154 6.37 40.12 17.08
N GLU A 155 6.27 38.82 16.75
CA GLU A 155 5.42 37.85 17.45
C GLU A 155 6.00 37.41 18.81
N ASN A 156 5.47 37.95 19.90
CA ASN A 156 5.76 37.48 21.26
C ASN A 156 4.90 36.24 21.62
N LYS A 157 5.07 35.14 20.87
CA LYS A 157 4.13 33.99 20.82
C LYS A 157 4.21 32.94 21.92
N TYR A 158 5.07 33.10 22.94
CA TYR A 158 5.12 32.14 24.05
C TYR A 158 3.76 32.00 24.79
N SER A 159 3.00 33.08 24.89
CA SER A 159 1.68 33.08 25.56
C SER A 159 0.54 32.56 24.68
N THR A 160 0.68 32.57 23.35
CA THR A 160 -0.41 32.22 22.43
C THR A 160 -0.58 30.70 22.32
N TYR A 161 0.52 29.97 22.29
CA TYR A 161 0.49 28.51 22.16
C TYR A 161 0.30 27.75 23.48
N GLU A 162 0.50 28.39 24.63
CA GLU A 162 0.27 27.80 25.96
C GLU A 162 -1.18 27.29 26.11
N ASN A 163 -2.12 28.04 25.51
CA ASN A 163 -3.54 27.67 25.45
C ASN A 163 -3.86 26.57 24.40
N ASP A 164 -2.90 26.17 23.56
CA ASP A 164 -3.08 25.23 22.42
C ASP A 164 -2.22 23.97 22.50
N SER A 165 -1.65 23.72 23.68
CA SER A 165 -0.76 22.60 24.01
C SER A 165 -1.30 21.20 23.68
N ILE A 166 -2.61 21.05 23.48
CA ILE A 166 -3.24 19.77 23.13
C ILE A 166 -3.59 19.68 21.63
N LEU A 167 -4.08 20.77 21.02
CA LEU A 167 -4.67 20.74 19.67
C LEU A 167 -3.61 20.65 18.57
N LEU A 168 -2.52 21.39 18.71
CA LEU A 168 -1.45 21.44 17.71
C LEU A 168 -0.66 20.14 17.58
N PRO A 169 -0.18 19.54 18.68
CA PRO A 169 0.49 18.24 18.60
C PRO A 169 -0.42 17.14 18.05
N TRP A 170 -1.70 17.17 18.42
CA TRP A 170 -2.70 16.24 17.88
C TRP A 170 -2.87 16.42 16.36
N PHE A 171 -3.03 17.66 15.89
CA PHE A 171 -3.24 17.95 14.47
C PHE A 171 -2.05 17.51 13.63
N LEU A 172 -0.83 17.80 14.09
CA LEU A 172 0.40 17.31 13.46
C LEU A 172 0.38 15.80 13.28
N LYS A 173 0.14 15.05 14.36
CA LYS A 173 0.08 13.59 14.33
C LYS A 173 -1.03 13.09 13.39
N ALA A 174 -2.19 13.74 13.41
CA ALA A 174 -3.31 13.39 12.55
C ALA A 174 -3.04 13.66 11.06
N THR A 175 -2.20 14.65 10.72
CA THR A 175 -1.81 14.89 9.33
C THR A 175 -0.77 13.90 8.77
N ASP A 176 -0.03 13.22 9.65
CA ASP A 176 0.92 12.18 9.27
C ASP A 176 0.24 10.81 9.04
N ASP A 177 -0.95 10.60 9.62
CA ASP A 177 -1.79 9.42 9.37
C ASP A 177 -2.55 9.58 8.04
N GLN A 178 -2.35 8.64 7.11
CA GLN A 178 -2.90 8.71 5.75
C GLN A 178 -4.43 8.71 5.72
N GLU A 179 -5.09 7.97 6.60
CA GLU A 179 -6.56 7.92 6.67
C GLU A 179 -7.10 9.19 7.31
N LYS A 180 -6.48 9.65 8.41
CA LYS A 180 -6.92 10.88 9.07
C LYS A 180 -6.73 12.10 8.18
N ARG A 181 -5.62 12.13 7.43
CA ARG A 181 -5.33 13.17 6.44
C ARG A 181 -6.42 13.28 5.38
N LYS A 182 -6.94 12.16 4.85
CA LYS A 182 -8.01 12.17 3.84
C LYS A 182 -9.27 12.87 4.35
N PHE A 183 -9.63 12.66 5.61
CA PHE A 183 -10.78 13.33 6.21
C PHE A 183 -10.51 14.81 6.50
N ILE A 184 -9.33 15.15 7.04
CA ILE A 184 -8.91 16.53 7.30
C ILE A 184 -8.97 17.38 6.02
N ILE A 185 -8.60 16.81 4.88
CA ILE A 185 -8.66 17.49 3.56
C ILE A 185 -9.97 17.23 2.80
N GLY A 186 -10.90 16.47 3.39
CA GLY A 186 -12.17 16.09 2.75
C GLY A 186 -13.16 17.25 2.68
N SER A 187 -14.19 17.11 1.83
CA SER A 187 -15.22 18.14 1.62
C SER A 187 -15.91 18.58 2.92
N LYS A 188 -16.32 17.63 3.78
CA LYS A 188 -16.95 17.91 5.08
C LYS A 188 -16.06 18.78 5.99
N SER A 189 -14.76 18.49 6.03
CA SER A 189 -13.80 19.27 6.82
C SER A 189 -13.62 20.68 6.24
N LYS A 190 -13.56 20.79 4.91
CA LYS A 190 -13.45 22.08 4.19
C LYS A 190 -14.68 22.97 4.41
N GLU A 191 -15.88 22.41 4.33
CA GLU A 191 -17.13 23.11 4.64
C GLU A 191 -17.13 23.62 6.07
N LYS A 192 -16.67 22.78 7.02
CA LYS A 192 -16.64 23.16 8.43
C LYS A 192 -15.61 24.25 8.75
N LEU A 193 -14.45 24.24 8.09
CA LEU A 193 -13.47 25.32 8.19
C LEU A 193 -14.07 26.64 7.69
N ALA A 194 -14.80 26.60 6.57
CA ALA A 194 -15.47 27.79 6.02
C ALA A 194 -16.59 28.32 6.93
N GLU A 195 -17.33 27.42 7.60
CA GLU A 195 -18.37 27.78 8.58
C GLU A 195 -17.77 28.45 9.83
N LEU A 196 -16.72 27.88 10.40
CA LEU A 196 -16.13 28.35 11.65
C LEU A 196 -15.27 29.61 11.46
N GLY A 197 -14.57 29.73 10.33
CA GLY A 197 -13.67 30.84 10.04
C GLY A 197 -12.45 30.93 10.97
N ASP A 198 -12.36 30.06 11.98
CA ASP A 198 -11.30 30.01 12.97
C ASP A 198 -10.59 28.65 12.92
N THR A 199 -9.29 28.68 12.63
CA THR A 199 -8.44 27.49 12.50
C THR A 199 -8.39 26.67 13.79
N ARG A 200 -8.42 27.33 14.94
CA ARG A 200 -8.31 26.70 16.25
C ARG A 200 -9.61 25.99 16.59
N GLU A 201 -10.75 26.64 16.37
CA GLU A 201 -12.07 26.01 16.52
C GLU A 201 -12.25 24.84 15.54
N TRP A 202 -11.76 24.97 14.30
CA TRP A 202 -11.79 23.89 13.32
C TRP A 202 -10.96 22.68 13.73
N ILE A 203 -9.72 22.89 14.22
CA ILE A 203 -8.88 21.79 14.73
C ILE A 203 -9.50 21.17 15.98
N GLY A 204 -10.08 21.98 16.87
CA GLY A 204 -10.85 21.51 18.02
C GLY A 204 -12.05 20.65 17.60
N TRP A 205 -12.78 21.07 16.58
CA TRP A 205 -13.88 20.29 15.99
C TRP A 205 -13.37 18.98 15.38
N LEU A 206 -12.29 19.00 14.60
CA LEU A 206 -11.68 17.80 14.04
C LEU A 206 -11.31 16.81 15.14
N LYS A 207 -10.60 17.28 16.19
CA LYS A 207 -10.23 16.45 17.33
C LYS A 207 -11.46 15.86 18.01
N ASN A 208 -12.50 16.66 18.25
CA ASN A 208 -13.73 16.19 18.86
C ASN A 208 -14.47 15.15 18.00
N GLU A 209 -14.51 15.29 16.67
CA GLU A 209 -15.12 14.27 15.80
C GLU A 209 -14.36 12.94 15.89
N TYR A 210 -13.02 12.98 15.92
CA TYR A 210 -12.21 11.78 16.11
C TYR A 210 -12.36 11.17 17.49
N ASP A 211 -12.26 11.97 18.55
CA ASP A 211 -12.42 11.49 19.92
C ASP A 211 -13.81 10.89 20.15
N LYS A 212 -14.87 11.48 19.57
CA LYS A 212 -16.22 10.91 19.58
C LYS A 212 -16.27 9.58 18.84
N ALA A 213 -15.73 9.53 17.61
CA ALA A 213 -15.71 8.30 16.82
C ALA A 213 -14.90 7.18 17.50
N ASP A 214 -13.74 7.51 18.08
CA ASP A 214 -12.88 6.58 18.81
C ASP A 214 -13.57 6.10 20.10
N GLU A 215 -14.22 6.99 20.85
CA GLU A 215 -14.96 6.65 22.06
C GLU A 215 -16.21 5.82 21.77
N GLU A 216 -16.97 6.15 20.72
CA GLU A 216 -18.11 5.35 20.25
C GLU A 216 -17.64 3.96 19.79
N SER A 217 -16.56 3.90 19.01
CA SER A 217 -15.95 2.64 18.56
C SER A 217 -15.46 1.80 19.74
N ARG A 218 -14.79 2.42 20.72
CA ARG A 218 -14.33 1.75 21.95
C ARG A 218 -15.49 1.21 22.77
N LYS A 219 -16.53 2.01 23.01
CA LYS A 219 -17.75 1.57 23.72
C LYS A 219 -18.44 0.41 23.00
N LEU A 220 -18.54 0.47 21.68
CA LEU A 220 -19.09 -0.61 20.87
C LEU A 220 -18.24 -1.88 20.99
N LEU A 221 -16.91 -1.75 20.90
CA LEU A 221 -15.98 -2.87 21.05
C LEU A 221 -16.06 -3.51 22.44
N GLU A 222 -16.07 -2.71 23.51
CA GLU A 222 -16.21 -3.19 24.89
C GLU A 222 -17.54 -3.93 25.10
N LYS A 223 -18.64 -3.37 24.58
CA LYS A 223 -19.95 -4.02 24.58
C LYS A 223 -19.90 -5.36 23.84
N GLU A 224 -19.26 -5.40 22.68
CA GLU A 224 -19.12 -6.59 21.85
C GLU A 224 -18.25 -7.68 22.48
N LEU A 225 -17.18 -7.30 23.17
CA LEU A 225 -16.32 -8.23 23.92
C LEU A 225 -17.04 -8.83 25.13
N ALA A 226 -17.91 -8.05 25.79
CA ALA A 226 -18.68 -8.50 26.95
C ALA A 226 -19.91 -9.36 26.61
N LEU A 227 -20.36 -9.37 25.35
CA LEU A 227 -21.54 -10.11 24.94
C LEU A 227 -21.33 -11.64 25.04
N GLN A 228 -22.23 -12.30 25.76
CA GLN A 228 -22.43 -13.75 25.65
C GLN A 228 -23.49 -13.99 24.58
N ILE A 229 -23.16 -14.83 23.60
CA ILE A 229 -24.04 -15.13 22.46
C ILE A 229 -24.89 -16.36 22.83
N PRO A 230 -26.22 -16.25 22.87
CA PRO A 230 -27.12 -17.38 23.06
C PRO A 230 -27.00 -18.42 21.93
N ASN A 231 -27.21 -19.71 22.25
CA ASN A 231 -27.06 -20.80 21.28
C ASN A 231 -28.08 -20.76 20.13
N ASP A 232 -29.23 -20.10 20.32
CA ASP A 232 -30.32 -19.95 19.34
C ASP A 232 -30.06 -18.86 18.28
N GLU A 233 -29.03 -18.02 18.46
CA GLU A 233 -28.66 -16.94 17.53
C GLU A 233 -27.44 -17.27 16.66
N GLU A 234 -27.03 -18.54 16.60
CA GLU A 234 -25.73 -18.96 16.05
C GLU A 234 -25.51 -18.54 14.60
N ASN A 235 -26.56 -18.55 13.76
CA ASN A 235 -26.47 -18.31 12.31
C ASN A 235 -26.95 -16.93 11.85
N ILE A 236 -27.26 -16.01 12.78
CA ILE A 236 -27.76 -14.68 12.42
C ILE A 236 -26.62 -13.85 11.81
N PRO A 237 -26.75 -13.31 10.58
CA PRO A 237 -25.74 -12.43 9.99
C PRO A 237 -25.44 -11.21 10.87
N LYS A 238 -24.15 -10.93 11.13
CA LYS A 238 -23.75 -9.78 11.95
C LYS A 238 -22.61 -8.99 11.34
N TRP A 239 -21.54 -9.66 10.98
CA TRP A 239 -20.33 -9.02 10.52
C TRP A 239 -20.27 -9.03 9.01
N LYS A 240 -19.85 -7.92 8.41
CA LYS A 240 -19.61 -7.82 6.97
C LYS A 240 -18.20 -7.31 6.75
N VAL A 241 -17.35 -8.14 6.15
CA VAL A 241 -15.96 -7.79 5.79
C VAL A 241 -15.84 -7.77 4.29
N LYS A 242 -15.40 -6.63 3.74
CA LYS A 242 -15.19 -6.45 2.31
C LYS A 242 -13.69 -6.44 2.01
N PHE A 243 -13.27 -7.23 1.03
CA PHE A 243 -11.91 -7.17 0.48
C PHE A 243 -11.94 -7.14 -1.04
N ARG A 244 -10.80 -6.84 -1.64
CA ARG A 244 -10.62 -6.74 -3.08
C ARG A 244 -9.60 -7.78 -3.55
N LEU A 245 -9.87 -8.38 -4.71
CA LEU A 245 -8.91 -9.18 -5.45
C LEU A 245 -8.73 -8.61 -6.85
N TYR A 246 -7.53 -8.75 -7.37
CA TYR A 246 -7.10 -8.33 -8.69
C TYR A 246 -6.79 -9.57 -9.51
N SER A 247 -7.17 -9.55 -10.79
CA SER A 247 -6.84 -10.61 -11.73
C SER A 247 -5.88 -10.12 -12.81
N ASP A 248 -4.87 -10.91 -13.11
CA ASP A 248 -4.02 -10.70 -14.29
C ASP A 248 -4.48 -11.55 -15.49
N SER A 249 -5.50 -12.37 -15.26
CA SER A 249 -5.97 -13.41 -16.20
C SER A 249 -7.37 -13.17 -16.74
N HIS A 250 -8.23 -12.47 -15.99
CA HIS A 250 -9.63 -12.34 -16.35
C HIS A 250 -10.13 -10.90 -16.36
N SER A 251 -11.04 -10.63 -17.28
CA SER A 251 -11.98 -9.50 -17.16
C SER A 251 -13.27 -9.96 -16.47
N ILE A 252 -13.82 -9.10 -15.62
CA ILE A 252 -14.87 -9.44 -14.65
C ILE A 252 -16.12 -8.62 -14.96
N LYS A 253 -17.27 -9.29 -15.05
CA LYS A 253 -18.57 -8.67 -15.33
C LYS A 253 -19.59 -9.10 -14.29
N GLN A 254 -20.38 -8.15 -13.78
CA GLN A 254 -21.38 -8.40 -12.74
C GLN A 254 -22.37 -9.52 -13.13
N LYS A 255 -22.78 -9.57 -14.41
CA LYS A 255 -23.69 -10.61 -14.92
C LYS A 255 -23.21 -12.02 -14.55
N ASN A 256 -21.91 -12.30 -14.70
CA ASN A 256 -21.37 -13.62 -14.48
C ASN A 256 -21.24 -13.93 -12.98
N LEU A 257 -20.96 -12.91 -12.17
CA LEU A 257 -20.91 -13.02 -10.70
C LEU A 257 -22.29 -13.28 -10.07
N ASN A 258 -23.37 -12.82 -10.71
CA ASN A 258 -24.74 -13.01 -10.21
C ASN A 258 -25.11 -14.50 -10.10
N GLU A 259 -24.54 -15.37 -10.93
CA GLU A 259 -24.73 -16.82 -10.82
C GLU A 259 -24.23 -17.36 -9.46
N TRP A 260 -23.11 -16.85 -8.95
CA TRP A 260 -22.64 -17.19 -7.61
C TRP A 260 -23.53 -16.60 -6.52
N ASN A 261 -23.82 -15.29 -6.62
CA ASN A 261 -24.59 -14.56 -5.61
C ASN A 261 -25.99 -15.18 -5.37
N LYS A 262 -26.58 -15.77 -6.41
CA LYS A 262 -27.87 -16.46 -6.35
C LYS A 262 -27.90 -17.61 -5.34
N TYR A 263 -26.78 -18.31 -5.14
CA TYR A 263 -26.74 -19.54 -4.33
C TYR A 263 -25.93 -19.41 -3.02
N ARG A 264 -25.28 -18.26 -2.81
CA ARG A 264 -24.37 -18.03 -1.68
C ARG A 264 -24.67 -16.67 -1.07
N SER A 265 -25.50 -16.65 -0.04
CA SER A 265 -25.86 -15.41 0.67
C SER A 265 -24.67 -14.80 1.43
N TRP A 266 -23.75 -15.63 1.92
CA TRP A 266 -22.70 -15.24 2.86
C TRP A 266 -21.34 -14.88 2.22
N ILE A 267 -21.19 -15.09 0.91
CA ILE A 267 -20.10 -14.51 0.10
C ILE A 267 -20.75 -13.82 -1.09
N GLN A 268 -20.77 -12.50 -1.09
CA GLN A 268 -21.32 -11.69 -2.20
C GLN A 268 -20.19 -11.11 -3.04
N LEU A 269 -20.36 -11.18 -4.36
CA LEU A 269 -19.37 -10.75 -5.34
C LEU A 269 -19.88 -9.54 -6.11
N THR A 270 -19.04 -8.50 -6.20
CA THR A 270 -19.33 -7.27 -6.94
C THR A 270 -18.20 -6.95 -7.89
N ALA A 271 -18.51 -6.70 -9.16
CA ALA A 271 -17.55 -6.21 -10.14
C ALA A 271 -17.33 -4.70 -9.96
N VAL A 272 -16.09 -4.23 -10.13
CA VAL A 272 -15.81 -2.79 -10.12
C VAL A 272 -16.28 -2.18 -11.44
N SER A 273 -17.13 -1.15 -11.38
CA SER A 273 -17.82 -0.57 -12.55
C SER A 273 -16.93 0.28 -13.47
N ASP A 274 -15.74 0.67 -13.00
CA ASP A 274 -14.80 1.48 -13.78
C ASP A 274 -14.12 0.66 -14.88
N LYS A 275 -14.01 1.26 -16.08
CA LYS A 275 -13.31 0.67 -17.21
C LYS A 275 -11.82 0.38 -16.93
N LYS A 276 -11.18 1.12 -16.02
CA LYS A 276 -9.79 0.90 -15.59
C LYS A 276 -9.62 -0.28 -14.64
N HIS A 277 -10.70 -0.72 -14.00
CA HIS A 277 -10.72 -1.71 -12.93
C HIS A 277 -11.52 -2.97 -13.33
N LYS A 278 -11.59 -3.28 -14.62
CA LYS A 278 -12.34 -4.41 -15.18
C LYS A 278 -11.84 -5.79 -14.74
N ASN A 279 -10.65 -5.87 -14.18
CA ASN A 279 -10.02 -7.09 -13.69
C ASN A 279 -10.09 -7.19 -12.15
N GLU A 280 -10.92 -6.38 -11.51
CA GLU A 280 -11.05 -6.32 -10.06
C GLU A 280 -12.41 -6.84 -9.59
N ILE A 281 -12.40 -7.54 -8.47
CA ILE A 281 -13.60 -8.06 -7.81
C ILE A 281 -13.59 -7.67 -6.34
N LEU A 282 -14.72 -7.17 -5.87
CA LEU A 282 -15.00 -6.95 -4.46
C LEU A 282 -15.73 -8.18 -3.92
N VAL A 283 -15.26 -8.67 -2.78
CA VAL A 283 -15.80 -9.85 -2.10
C VAL A 283 -16.24 -9.43 -0.70
N ASP A 284 -17.54 -9.58 -0.45
CA ASP A 284 -18.17 -9.36 0.84
C ASP A 284 -18.35 -10.72 1.54
N ILE A 285 -17.66 -10.94 2.66
CA ILE A 285 -17.90 -12.07 3.57
C ILE A 285 -18.87 -11.61 4.66
N ILE A 286 -19.95 -12.36 4.82
CA ILE A 286 -20.93 -12.13 5.89
C ILE A 286 -20.74 -13.25 6.92
N ALA A 287 -20.23 -12.88 8.10
CA ALA A 287 -20.02 -13.81 9.20
C ALA A 287 -21.17 -13.71 10.23
N PRO A 288 -21.55 -14.84 10.83
CA PRO A 288 -22.66 -14.88 11.77
C PRO A 288 -22.30 -14.31 13.15
N LYS A 289 -23.32 -14.04 13.95
CA LYS A 289 -23.23 -13.46 15.30
C LYS A 289 -22.42 -14.31 16.26
N VAL A 290 -22.36 -15.64 16.08
CA VAL A 290 -21.51 -16.56 16.87
C VAL A 290 -20.03 -16.25 16.74
N VAL A 291 -19.58 -15.65 15.63
CA VAL A 291 -18.19 -15.21 15.47
C VAL A 291 -17.99 -13.97 16.33
N LYS A 292 -17.30 -14.12 17.45
CA LYS A 292 -16.97 -13.00 18.34
C LYS A 292 -16.05 -11.99 17.65
N VAL A 293 -16.15 -10.72 18.05
CA VAL A 293 -15.43 -9.58 17.44
C VAL A 293 -13.91 -9.81 17.38
N ASP A 294 -13.32 -10.39 18.42
CA ASP A 294 -11.90 -10.75 18.53
C ASP A 294 -11.45 -11.82 17.53
N ARG A 295 -12.40 -12.58 16.97
CA ARG A 295 -12.16 -13.65 15.98
C ARG A 295 -12.60 -13.29 14.57
N VAL A 296 -13.34 -12.19 14.37
CA VAL A 296 -13.86 -11.77 13.04
C VAL A 296 -12.72 -11.70 12.03
N PHE A 297 -11.61 -11.08 12.40
CA PHE A 297 -10.46 -10.94 11.50
C PHE A 297 -9.95 -12.31 11.03
N MET A 298 -9.60 -13.21 11.95
CA MET A 298 -9.04 -14.52 11.60
C MET A 298 -10.06 -15.41 10.87
N HIS A 299 -11.34 -15.34 11.25
CA HIS A 299 -12.41 -16.07 10.58
C HIS A 299 -12.59 -15.61 9.13
N CYS A 300 -12.76 -14.30 8.90
CA CYS A 300 -12.94 -13.77 7.56
C CYS A 300 -11.67 -13.92 6.72
N TRP A 301 -10.48 -13.80 7.31
CA TRP A 301 -9.21 -14.07 6.64
C TRP A 301 -9.11 -15.51 6.15
N TYR A 302 -9.46 -16.48 7.00
CA TYR A 302 -9.50 -17.89 6.62
C TYR A 302 -10.45 -18.15 5.45
N VAL A 303 -11.68 -17.63 5.52
CA VAL A 303 -12.68 -17.75 4.45
C VAL A 303 -12.18 -17.09 3.15
N ALA A 304 -11.56 -15.92 3.24
CA ALA A 304 -11.01 -15.21 2.09
C ALA A 304 -9.89 -16.02 1.40
N ARG A 305 -9.03 -16.68 2.16
CA ARG A 305 -7.99 -17.59 1.61
C ARG A 305 -8.60 -18.77 0.87
N LEU A 306 -9.54 -19.47 1.49
CA LEU A 306 -10.23 -20.61 0.84
C LEU A 306 -10.93 -20.17 -0.45
N PHE A 307 -11.60 -19.03 -0.43
CA PHE A 307 -12.27 -18.49 -1.60
C PHE A 307 -11.28 -18.12 -2.70
N THR A 308 -10.17 -17.46 -2.36
CA THR A 308 -9.12 -17.09 -3.31
C THR A 308 -8.49 -18.32 -3.97
N VAL A 309 -8.17 -19.37 -3.22
CA VAL A 309 -7.68 -20.64 -3.79
C VAL A 309 -8.71 -21.25 -4.75
N SER A 310 -9.99 -21.27 -4.34
CA SER A 310 -11.07 -21.80 -5.16
C SER A 310 -11.30 -21.01 -6.44
N LEU A 311 -11.14 -19.68 -6.36
CA LEU A 311 -11.24 -18.76 -7.48
C LEU A 311 -10.14 -19.03 -8.51
N ASN A 312 -8.89 -19.18 -8.05
CA ASN A 312 -7.75 -19.50 -8.90
C ASN A 312 -7.89 -20.87 -9.59
N ILE A 313 -8.19 -21.94 -8.82
CA ILE A 313 -8.36 -23.29 -9.36
C ILE A 313 -9.55 -23.35 -10.32
N GLY A 314 -10.72 -22.87 -9.89
CA GLY A 314 -11.98 -23.03 -10.63
C GLY A 314 -12.03 -22.26 -11.96
N SER A 315 -11.27 -21.17 -12.07
CA SER A 315 -11.16 -20.35 -13.29
C SER A 315 -9.93 -20.65 -14.14
N LEU A 316 -9.00 -21.52 -13.68
CA LEU A 316 -7.68 -21.69 -14.29
C LEU A 316 -6.89 -20.36 -14.40
N GLY A 317 -7.24 -19.37 -13.57
CA GLY A 317 -6.72 -18.01 -13.62
C GLY A 317 -5.82 -17.66 -12.44
N PHE A 318 -5.41 -16.40 -12.40
CA PHE A 318 -4.70 -15.79 -11.29
C PHE A 318 -5.52 -14.67 -10.65
N PHE A 319 -5.75 -14.78 -9.34
CA PHE A 319 -6.42 -13.80 -8.50
C PHE A 319 -5.64 -13.61 -7.19
N TRP A 320 -5.28 -12.38 -6.86
CA TRP A 320 -4.50 -12.06 -5.66
C TRP A 320 -4.88 -10.70 -5.07
N TRP A 321 -4.46 -10.44 -3.83
CA TRP A 321 -4.75 -9.18 -3.12
C TRP A 321 -4.05 -7.97 -3.74
N ASP A 322 -2.93 -8.17 -4.44
CA ASP A 322 -2.20 -7.14 -5.16
C ASP A 322 -1.53 -7.75 -6.40
N LEU A 323 -1.17 -6.92 -7.38
CA LEU A 323 -0.42 -7.37 -8.55
C LEU A 323 1.03 -6.86 -8.51
N PRO A 324 2.02 -7.65 -8.98
CA PRO A 324 3.40 -7.19 -9.12
C PRO A 324 3.50 -5.91 -9.94
N LYS A 325 4.14 -4.87 -9.37
CA LYS A 325 4.28 -3.54 -10.01
C LYS A 325 5.45 -3.50 -10.99
N PHE A 326 6.62 -4.00 -10.58
CA PHE A 326 7.86 -3.92 -11.34
C PHE A 326 8.11 -5.20 -12.14
N ARG A 327 7.41 -5.38 -13.27
CA ARG A 327 7.46 -6.66 -14.03
C ARG A 327 8.53 -6.73 -15.12
N ASN A 328 9.00 -5.62 -15.64
CA ASN A 328 9.98 -5.58 -16.73
C ASN A 328 10.92 -4.37 -16.67
N LYS A 329 10.51 -3.30 -15.97
CA LYS A 329 11.35 -2.15 -15.65
C LYS A 329 11.10 -1.68 -14.21
N TYR A 330 12.15 -1.12 -13.60
CA TYR A 330 12.10 -0.49 -12.27
C TYR A 330 12.26 1.04 -12.32
N TYR A 331 12.59 1.58 -13.50
CA TYR A 331 12.92 2.98 -13.70
C TYR A 331 11.83 3.69 -14.53
N GLU A 332 11.76 5.03 -14.40
CA GLU A 332 10.82 5.85 -15.15
C GLU A 332 11.33 6.15 -16.57
N LYS A 333 12.54 6.71 -16.67
CA LYS A 333 13.26 7.04 -17.91
C LYS A 333 14.72 6.58 -17.83
N ALA A 334 15.27 6.12 -18.94
CA ALA A 334 16.70 5.84 -19.08
C ALA A 334 17.21 6.51 -20.34
N PHE A 335 18.31 7.25 -20.22
CA PHE A 335 18.82 8.11 -21.26
C PHE A 335 20.28 7.78 -21.53
N ASP A 336 20.57 7.46 -22.79
CA ASP A 336 21.93 7.33 -23.28
C ASP A 336 22.51 8.73 -23.48
N ILE A 337 23.42 9.09 -22.57
CA ILE A 337 24.05 10.41 -22.53
C ILE A 337 24.99 10.61 -23.72
N GLU A 338 25.64 9.55 -24.22
CA GLU A 338 26.60 9.64 -25.32
C GLU A 338 25.89 9.93 -26.63
N ASN A 339 24.78 9.23 -26.90
CA ASN A 339 24.03 9.36 -28.13
C ASN A 339 22.87 10.36 -28.05
N ASN A 340 22.72 11.05 -26.91
CA ASN A 340 21.64 11.98 -26.62
C ASN A 340 20.24 11.40 -26.93
N ALA A 341 20.00 10.16 -26.50
CA ALA A 341 18.80 9.40 -26.88
C ALA A 341 18.17 8.68 -25.68
N GLU A 342 16.84 8.67 -25.61
CA GLU A 342 16.13 7.86 -24.63
C GLU A 342 16.19 6.38 -25.03
N ILE A 343 16.67 5.54 -24.11
CA ILE A 343 16.80 4.10 -24.32
C ILE A 343 15.80 3.32 -23.47
N ARG A 344 15.18 2.32 -24.08
CA ARG A 344 14.23 1.43 -23.41
C ARG A 344 14.90 0.10 -23.07
N MET A 345 15.37 0.00 -21.83
CA MET A 345 15.86 -1.21 -21.19
C MET A 345 14.72 -1.93 -20.48
N GLU A 346 14.51 -3.20 -20.83
CA GLU A 346 13.55 -4.06 -20.14
C GLU A 346 14.16 -5.45 -19.99
N ILE A 347 13.88 -6.12 -18.87
CA ILE A 347 14.18 -7.54 -18.77
C ILE A 347 13.26 -8.30 -19.72
N ARG A 348 13.88 -9.18 -20.53
CA ARG A 348 13.18 -10.11 -21.42
C ARG A 348 13.50 -11.56 -21.02
N PRO A 349 12.48 -12.42 -20.87
CA PRO A 349 11.05 -12.11 -20.89
C PRO A 349 10.61 -11.25 -19.69
N SER A 350 9.49 -10.54 -19.84
CA SER A 350 8.87 -9.83 -18.70
C SER A 350 8.45 -10.84 -17.64
N LEU A 351 8.55 -10.43 -16.37
CA LEU A 351 8.10 -11.19 -15.20
C LEU A 351 6.57 -11.17 -15.09
N LYS A 352 5.92 -11.77 -16.08
CA LYS A 352 4.49 -12.04 -16.09
C LYS A 352 4.23 -13.38 -16.78
N ILE A 353 3.19 -14.06 -16.34
CA ILE A 353 2.63 -15.19 -17.08
C ILE A 353 1.72 -14.63 -18.17
N ASP A 354 1.83 -15.14 -19.39
CA ASP A 354 0.90 -14.77 -20.46
C ASP A 354 -0.40 -15.55 -20.30
N TRP A 355 -1.26 -15.06 -19.42
CA TRP A 355 -2.59 -15.60 -19.22
C TRP A 355 -3.45 -15.37 -20.46
N ARG A 356 -4.29 -16.35 -20.82
CA ARG A 356 -5.40 -16.10 -21.74
C ARG A 356 -6.32 -15.07 -21.08
N LYS A 357 -6.36 -13.85 -21.61
CA LYS A 357 -7.16 -12.73 -21.07
C LYS A 357 -8.64 -12.91 -21.39
N ASP A 358 -9.25 -13.89 -20.76
CA ASP A 358 -10.63 -14.27 -21.01
C ASP A 358 -11.61 -13.50 -20.09
N ILE A 359 -12.89 -13.56 -20.42
CA ILE A 359 -13.95 -13.07 -19.53
C ILE A 359 -14.21 -14.18 -18.52
N LEU A 360 -14.23 -13.87 -17.21
CA LEU A 360 -14.64 -14.83 -16.18
C LEU A 360 -16.09 -15.24 -16.41
N THR A 361 -16.35 -16.48 -16.81
CA THR A 361 -17.66 -16.94 -17.28
C THR A 361 -18.54 -17.54 -16.17
N GLU A 362 -19.82 -17.74 -16.45
CA GLU A 362 -20.72 -18.49 -15.56
C GLU A 362 -20.27 -19.95 -15.34
N ASN A 363 -19.61 -20.57 -16.33
CA ASN A 363 -19.08 -21.91 -16.20
C ASN A 363 -17.89 -21.95 -15.23
N ASP A 364 -17.05 -20.91 -15.25
CA ASP A 364 -15.98 -20.75 -14.27
C ASP A 364 -16.58 -20.58 -12.87
N MET A 365 -17.64 -19.77 -12.71
CA MET A 365 -18.33 -19.64 -11.42
C MET A 365 -18.89 -20.97 -10.89
N LYS A 366 -19.39 -21.85 -11.76
CA LYS A 366 -19.81 -23.20 -11.38
C LYS A 366 -18.62 -24.04 -10.90
N ASN A 367 -17.48 -23.98 -11.58
CA ASN A 367 -16.26 -24.66 -11.15
C ASN A 367 -15.75 -24.12 -9.82
N ILE A 368 -15.75 -22.80 -9.64
CA ILE A 368 -15.34 -22.13 -8.41
C ILE A 368 -16.22 -22.60 -7.25
N ALA A 369 -17.54 -22.70 -7.45
CA ALA A 369 -18.46 -23.25 -6.45
C ALA A 369 -18.16 -24.71 -6.09
N ILE A 370 -17.85 -25.54 -7.09
CA ILE A 370 -17.41 -26.93 -6.87
C ILE A 370 -16.12 -26.98 -6.06
N CYS A 371 -15.10 -26.24 -6.50
CA CYS A 371 -13.80 -26.19 -5.84
C CYS A 371 -13.95 -25.72 -4.40
N TYR A 372 -14.67 -24.62 -4.18
CA TYR A 372 -14.94 -24.07 -2.86
C TYR A 372 -15.58 -25.09 -1.92
N SER A 373 -16.59 -25.83 -2.39
CA SER A 373 -17.26 -26.85 -1.58
C SER A 373 -16.36 -28.02 -1.15
N GLN A 374 -15.31 -28.34 -1.93
CA GLN A 374 -14.36 -29.42 -1.59
C GLN A 374 -13.20 -28.88 -0.77
N ILE A 375 -12.67 -27.70 -1.12
CA ILE A 375 -11.61 -27.02 -0.39
C ILE A 375 -12.07 -26.67 1.03
N LEU A 376 -13.34 -26.29 1.22
CA LEU A 376 -13.89 -26.06 2.56
C LEU A 376 -13.83 -27.31 3.45
N LYS A 377 -13.94 -28.52 2.88
CA LYS A 377 -13.83 -29.78 3.63
C LYS A 377 -12.38 -30.17 3.91
N MET A 378 -11.48 -29.88 2.97
CA MET A 378 -10.04 -30.13 3.14
C MET A 378 -9.44 -29.15 4.17
N GLY A 379 -9.89 -27.90 4.13
CA GLY A 379 -9.39 -26.80 4.95
C GLY A 379 -7.96 -26.36 4.59
N LEU A 380 -7.56 -25.24 5.18
CA LEU A 380 -6.16 -24.79 5.27
C LEU A 380 -5.74 -24.97 6.73
N ASN A 381 -5.37 -26.19 7.08
CA ASN A 381 -5.01 -26.59 8.45
C ASN A 381 -3.49 -26.57 8.65
N ASN A 382 -3.03 -26.88 9.86
CA ASN A 382 -1.59 -26.95 10.17
C ASN A 382 -0.93 -28.27 9.72
N ASP A 383 -1.59 -29.07 8.89
CA ASP A 383 -0.97 -30.26 8.32
C ASP A 383 0.04 -29.82 7.24
N GLU A 384 1.31 -30.09 7.52
CA GLU A 384 2.44 -29.76 6.64
C GLU A 384 2.33 -30.43 5.26
N ASN A 385 1.58 -31.53 5.16
CA ASN A 385 1.36 -32.25 3.91
C ASN A 385 0.03 -31.87 3.23
N ASN A 386 -0.71 -30.87 3.73
CA ASN A 386 -1.95 -30.46 3.10
C ASN A 386 -1.68 -29.81 1.73
N PRO A 387 -2.21 -30.36 0.63
CA PRO A 387 -1.99 -29.83 -0.72
C PRO A 387 -2.40 -28.36 -0.87
N MET A 388 -3.45 -27.92 -0.16
CA MET A 388 -3.97 -26.56 -0.26
C MET A 388 -3.03 -25.52 0.37
N ASN A 389 -2.23 -25.91 1.36
CA ASN A 389 -1.22 -25.03 1.94
C ASN A 389 -0.13 -24.72 0.91
N PHE A 390 0.36 -25.74 0.21
CA PHE A 390 1.31 -25.58 -0.89
C PHE A 390 0.73 -24.79 -2.05
N TYR A 391 -0.53 -25.04 -2.44
CA TYR A 391 -1.17 -24.25 -3.49
C TYR A 391 -1.24 -22.76 -3.12
N PHE A 392 -1.66 -22.45 -1.90
CA PHE A 392 -1.71 -21.07 -1.40
C PHE A 392 -0.31 -20.44 -1.31
N GLY A 393 0.70 -21.21 -0.92
CA GLY A 393 2.11 -20.80 -0.96
C GLY A 393 2.56 -20.45 -2.37
N GLY A 394 2.22 -21.29 -3.36
CA GLY A 394 2.52 -21.06 -4.77
C GLY A 394 1.93 -19.76 -5.29
N LEU A 395 0.65 -19.48 -4.96
CA LEU A 395 0.00 -18.21 -5.27
C LEU A 395 0.66 -17.02 -4.58
N THR A 396 1.06 -17.19 -3.32
CA THR A 396 1.70 -16.12 -2.54
C THR A 396 3.01 -15.69 -3.19
N PHE A 397 3.88 -16.64 -3.50
CA PHE A 397 5.16 -16.35 -4.16
C PHE A 397 4.96 -15.83 -5.59
N LEU A 398 3.94 -16.30 -6.31
CA LEU A 398 3.59 -15.76 -7.62
C LEU A 398 3.12 -14.30 -7.54
N GLY A 399 2.32 -13.94 -6.54
CA GLY A 399 1.82 -12.58 -6.31
C GLY A 399 2.89 -11.60 -5.83
N LEU A 400 3.97 -12.10 -5.22
CA LEU A 400 5.13 -11.30 -4.80
C LEU A 400 6.21 -11.19 -5.89
N ASN A 401 6.12 -11.97 -6.97
CA ASN A 401 7.19 -12.10 -7.95
C ASN A 401 7.32 -10.85 -8.84
N ASP A 402 8.35 -10.04 -8.58
CA ASP A 402 8.69 -8.86 -9.36
C ASP A 402 10.23 -8.70 -9.51
N LEU A 403 10.69 -7.58 -10.09
CA LEU A 403 12.11 -7.31 -10.27
C LEU A 403 12.89 -7.22 -8.96
N ASN A 404 12.26 -6.80 -7.87
CA ASN A 404 12.90 -6.65 -6.56
C ASN A 404 12.97 -7.98 -5.83
N TYR A 405 12.00 -8.87 -6.07
CA TYR A 405 11.95 -10.17 -5.41
C TYR A 405 11.53 -11.30 -6.36
N ARG A 406 12.55 -12.02 -6.86
CA ARG A 406 12.43 -13.16 -7.79
C ARG A 406 12.06 -14.43 -7.02
N CYS A 407 10.85 -14.90 -7.24
CA CYS A 407 10.22 -16.00 -6.49
C CYS A 407 9.82 -17.18 -7.39
N GLU A 408 10.34 -17.28 -8.62
CA GLU A 408 9.94 -18.33 -9.56
C GLU A 408 10.17 -19.73 -8.98
N ASN A 409 11.33 -19.98 -8.38
CA ASN A 409 11.65 -21.26 -7.76
C ASN A 409 10.69 -21.60 -6.60
N GLN A 410 10.41 -20.62 -5.73
CA GLN A 410 9.52 -20.78 -4.58
C GLN A 410 8.08 -21.02 -5.02
N SER A 411 7.60 -20.29 -6.04
CA SER A 411 6.26 -20.48 -6.58
C SER A 411 6.13 -21.85 -7.25
N PHE A 412 7.10 -22.21 -8.09
CA PHE A 412 7.13 -23.50 -8.78
C PHE A 412 7.15 -24.69 -7.82
N ILE A 413 8.07 -24.69 -6.85
CA ILE A 413 8.21 -25.83 -5.93
C ILE A 413 6.97 -26.02 -5.07
N ASN A 414 6.27 -24.93 -4.72
CA ASN A 414 5.00 -25.00 -4.03
C ASN A 414 3.91 -25.63 -4.90
N PHE A 415 3.77 -25.27 -6.18
CA PHE A 415 2.81 -25.96 -7.05
C PHE A 415 3.20 -27.43 -7.29
N TYR A 416 4.49 -27.73 -7.43
CA TYR A 416 4.97 -29.10 -7.56
C TYR A 416 4.62 -29.96 -6.33
N LEU A 417 4.96 -29.48 -5.14
CA LEU A 417 4.63 -30.13 -3.87
C LEU A 417 3.12 -30.21 -3.64
N CYS A 418 2.35 -29.22 -4.10
CA CYS A 418 0.90 -29.28 -4.09
C CYS A 418 0.38 -30.50 -4.85
N LEU A 419 0.84 -30.73 -6.09
CA LEU A 419 0.41 -31.90 -6.86
C LEU A 419 0.87 -33.21 -6.20
N LYS A 420 2.14 -33.29 -5.79
CA LYS A 420 2.72 -34.49 -5.14
C LYS A 420 1.92 -34.88 -3.90
N ASN A 421 1.66 -33.93 -3.00
CA ASN A 421 0.84 -34.16 -1.82
C ASN A 421 -0.63 -34.44 -2.16
N ALA A 422 -1.19 -33.84 -3.21
CA ALA A 422 -2.57 -34.12 -3.61
C ALA A 422 -2.73 -35.57 -4.10
N LEU A 423 -1.75 -36.08 -4.85
CA LEU A 423 -1.73 -37.48 -5.29
C LEU A 423 -1.66 -38.44 -4.10
N THR A 424 -0.83 -38.14 -3.08
CA THR A 424 -0.79 -38.89 -1.81
C THR A 424 -2.12 -38.80 -1.06
N PHE A 425 -2.65 -37.60 -0.87
CA PHE A 425 -3.90 -37.35 -0.14
C PHE A 425 -5.09 -38.11 -0.73
N TYR A 426 -5.12 -38.29 -2.06
CA TYR A 426 -6.16 -39.05 -2.74
C TYR A 426 -5.85 -40.54 -2.92
N GLY A 427 -4.74 -41.04 -2.38
CA GLY A 427 -4.31 -42.43 -2.49
C GLY A 427 -3.94 -42.87 -3.91
N ILE A 428 -3.55 -41.92 -4.76
CA ILE A 428 -3.12 -42.18 -6.15
C ILE A 428 -1.63 -42.56 -6.19
N TRP A 429 -0.83 -41.97 -5.30
CA TRP A 429 0.58 -42.27 -5.14
C TRP A 429 0.84 -42.70 -3.69
N ASN A 430 1.60 -43.77 -3.52
CA ASN A 430 2.24 -44.12 -2.26
C ASN A 430 3.76 -43.91 -2.41
N SER A 431 4.47 -43.61 -1.34
CA SER A 431 5.91 -43.29 -1.42
C SER A 431 6.80 -44.45 -1.87
N THR A 432 6.23 -45.63 -2.14
CA THR A 432 6.92 -46.81 -2.67
C THR A 432 6.86 -46.90 -4.20
N ASP A 433 5.84 -46.30 -4.83
CA ASP A 433 5.72 -46.26 -6.29
C ASP A 433 6.66 -45.20 -6.88
N ASN A 434 7.13 -45.42 -8.12
CA ASN A 434 7.91 -44.42 -8.83
C ASN A 434 7.04 -43.18 -9.12
N TYR A 435 7.43 -42.03 -8.55
CA TYR A 435 6.66 -40.80 -8.70
C TYR A 435 6.57 -40.31 -10.15
N TYR A 436 7.60 -40.54 -10.96
CA TYR A 436 7.62 -40.16 -12.37
C TYR A 436 6.47 -40.82 -13.14
N ASP A 437 6.26 -42.12 -12.95
CA ASP A 437 5.23 -42.88 -13.66
C ASP A 437 3.83 -42.38 -13.28
N VAL A 438 3.61 -42.09 -12.00
CA VAL A 438 2.33 -41.54 -11.51
C VAL A 438 2.11 -40.12 -12.01
N PHE A 439 3.16 -39.29 -12.05
CA PHE A 439 3.10 -37.94 -12.62
C PHE A 439 2.75 -38.00 -14.10
N TYR A 440 3.43 -38.85 -14.87
CA TYR A 440 3.20 -39.04 -16.30
C TYR A 440 1.76 -39.49 -16.61
N GLU A 441 1.27 -40.53 -15.92
CA GLU A 441 -0.11 -41.01 -16.11
C GLU A 441 -1.13 -39.97 -15.66
N THR A 442 -0.82 -39.16 -14.63
CA THR A 442 -1.66 -38.02 -14.24
C THR A 442 -1.79 -37.02 -15.38
N LEU A 443 -0.68 -36.58 -15.98
CA LEU A 443 -0.67 -35.63 -17.11
C LEU A 443 -1.45 -36.17 -18.32
N LYS A 444 -1.23 -37.45 -18.65
CA LYS A 444 -1.95 -38.14 -19.72
C LYS A 444 -3.45 -38.15 -19.46
N SER A 445 -3.86 -38.46 -18.24
CA SER A 445 -5.28 -38.45 -17.86
C SER A 445 -5.90 -37.05 -17.96
N LEU A 446 -5.12 -35.99 -17.78
CA LEU A 446 -5.57 -34.60 -17.88
C LEU A 446 -5.56 -34.07 -19.32
N GLY A 447 -5.02 -34.82 -20.27
CA GLY A 447 -4.82 -34.34 -21.65
C GLY A 447 -3.72 -33.26 -21.74
N LEU A 448 -2.81 -33.21 -20.77
CA LEU A 448 -1.71 -32.25 -20.69
C LEU A 448 -0.35 -32.86 -21.02
N LEU A 449 -0.32 -34.12 -21.47
CA LEU A 449 0.91 -34.81 -21.83
C LEU A 449 1.57 -34.16 -23.05
N LYS A 450 2.64 -33.40 -22.80
CA LYS A 450 3.51 -32.77 -23.77
C LYS A 450 4.94 -32.83 -23.24
N LYS A 451 5.94 -32.86 -24.12
CA LYS A 451 7.36 -32.96 -23.74
C LYS A 451 7.73 -31.93 -22.67
N ASP A 452 7.45 -30.65 -22.91
CA ASP A 452 7.81 -29.55 -22.02
C ASP A 452 7.09 -29.60 -20.66
N ILE A 453 5.93 -30.25 -20.59
CA ILE A 453 5.18 -30.45 -19.33
C ILE A 453 5.74 -31.63 -18.53
N VAL A 454 6.32 -32.64 -19.19
CA VAL A 454 7.01 -33.74 -18.52
C VAL A 454 8.31 -33.26 -17.87
N GLU A 455 9.00 -32.30 -18.47
CA GLU A 455 10.23 -31.70 -17.93
C GLU A 455 10.02 -30.99 -16.57
N LEU A 456 8.78 -30.61 -16.25
CA LEU A 456 8.44 -30.05 -14.93
C LEU A 456 8.73 -31.04 -13.78
N TYR A 457 8.70 -32.35 -14.05
CA TYR A 457 9.10 -33.36 -13.07
C TYR A 457 10.57 -33.18 -12.66
N ASP A 458 11.46 -33.10 -13.64
CA ASP A 458 12.91 -33.00 -13.41
C ASP A 458 13.26 -31.70 -12.69
N TYR A 459 12.58 -30.60 -13.03
CA TYR A 459 12.69 -29.33 -12.33
C TYR A 459 12.28 -29.43 -10.86
N GLY A 460 11.17 -30.11 -10.57
CA GLY A 460 10.68 -30.31 -9.21
C GLY A 460 11.64 -31.13 -8.36
N GLU A 461 12.07 -32.30 -8.84
CA GLU A 461 12.98 -33.17 -8.08
C GLU A 461 14.34 -32.50 -7.84
N LYS A 462 14.93 -31.81 -8.84
CA LYS A 462 16.19 -31.07 -8.65
C LYS A 462 16.09 -29.96 -7.60
N LEU A 463 14.94 -29.26 -7.53
CA LEU A 463 14.72 -28.25 -6.50
C LEU A 463 14.56 -28.88 -5.10
N LEU A 464 13.93 -30.04 -4.98
CA LEU A 464 13.83 -30.79 -3.72
C LEU A 464 15.19 -31.28 -3.22
N GLU A 465 16.09 -31.66 -4.13
CA GLU A 465 17.48 -32.02 -3.83
C GLU A 465 18.35 -30.82 -3.39
N LYS A 466 17.76 -29.61 -3.25
CA LYS A 466 18.43 -28.35 -2.94
C LYS A 466 19.50 -27.96 -3.98
N LYS A 467 19.41 -28.47 -5.20
CA LYS A 467 20.25 -28.04 -6.34
C LYS A 467 19.66 -26.80 -7.02
N SER A 468 19.26 -25.81 -6.22
CA SER A 468 18.55 -24.61 -6.68
C SER A 468 19.35 -23.76 -7.67
N ASN A 469 20.68 -23.87 -7.64
CA ASN A 469 21.57 -23.11 -8.52
C ASN A 469 21.72 -23.75 -9.92
N GLU A 470 21.25 -24.99 -10.11
CA GLU A 470 21.38 -25.74 -11.36
C GLU A 470 20.12 -25.68 -12.23
N VAL A 471 19.01 -25.15 -11.71
CA VAL A 471 17.73 -25.09 -12.41
C VAL A 471 17.25 -23.65 -12.53
N LYS A 472 17.15 -23.17 -13.76
CA LYS A 472 16.58 -21.85 -14.07
C LYS A 472 15.10 -22.01 -14.41
N ILE A 473 14.24 -21.80 -13.41
CA ILE A 473 12.79 -21.75 -13.59
C ILE A 473 12.39 -20.35 -14.06
N THR A 474 11.52 -20.29 -15.06
CA THR A 474 10.84 -19.05 -15.46
C THR A 474 9.37 -19.08 -15.04
N LEU A 475 8.68 -17.95 -15.22
CA LEU A 475 7.25 -17.89 -14.94
C LEU A 475 6.42 -18.79 -15.87
N GLU A 476 6.94 -19.20 -17.03
CA GLU A 476 6.26 -20.12 -17.92
C GLU A 476 6.15 -21.52 -17.30
N GLU A 477 7.23 -22.03 -16.70
CA GLU A 477 7.20 -23.30 -15.96
C GLU A 477 6.31 -23.19 -14.71
N VAL A 478 6.35 -22.06 -13.99
CA VAL A 478 5.45 -21.78 -12.85
C VAL A 478 3.98 -21.85 -13.28
N GLY A 479 3.64 -21.15 -14.36
CA GLY A 479 2.28 -21.14 -14.91
C GLY A 479 1.83 -22.53 -15.35
N SER A 480 2.71 -23.27 -16.03
CA SER A 480 2.45 -24.64 -16.47
C SER A 480 2.20 -25.59 -15.30
N MET A 481 3.04 -25.54 -14.26
CA MET A 481 2.86 -26.38 -13.07
C MET A 481 1.57 -26.03 -12.30
N LYS A 482 1.22 -24.74 -12.21
CA LYS A 482 -0.06 -24.30 -11.66
C LYS A 482 -1.24 -24.87 -12.46
N ILE A 483 -1.21 -24.79 -13.79
CA ILE A 483 -2.29 -25.34 -14.65
C ILE A 483 -2.47 -26.83 -14.43
N VAL A 484 -1.38 -27.59 -14.27
CA VAL A 484 -1.45 -29.03 -13.93
C VAL A 484 -2.20 -29.24 -12.61
N CYS A 485 -1.88 -28.45 -11.57
CA CYS A 485 -2.58 -28.51 -10.28
C CYS A 485 -4.07 -28.19 -10.42
N ASP A 486 -4.40 -27.10 -11.12
CA ASP A 486 -5.77 -26.64 -11.29
C ASP A 486 -6.62 -27.69 -12.03
N ALA A 487 -6.09 -28.21 -13.15
CA ALA A 487 -6.75 -29.24 -13.95
C ALA A 487 -6.96 -30.53 -13.13
N PHE A 488 -5.96 -30.93 -12.34
CA PHE A 488 -6.05 -32.08 -11.43
C PHE A 488 -7.21 -31.90 -10.44
N PHE A 489 -7.25 -30.77 -9.71
CA PHE A 489 -8.29 -30.52 -8.72
C PHE A 489 -9.68 -30.40 -9.35
N ILE A 490 -9.83 -29.68 -10.46
CA ILE A 490 -11.12 -29.57 -11.15
C ILE A 490 -11.64 -30.97 -11.54
N LYS A 491 -10.80 -31.80 -12.18
CA LYS A 491 -11.18 -33.16 -12.58
C LYS A 491 -11.55 -34.00 -11.36
N ARG A 492 -10.73 -33.95 -10.30
CA ARG A 492 -10.94 -34.72 -9.07
C ARG A 492 -12.23 -34.32 -8.35
N PHE A 493 -12.45 -33.04 -8.11
CA PHE A 493 -13.63 -32.53 -7.42
C PHE A 493 -14.92 -32.82 -8.19
N ARG A 494 -14.91 -32.69 -9.53
CA ARG A 494 -16.05 -33.09 -10.37
C ARG A 494 -16.35 -34.59 -10.24
N SER A 495 -15.32 -35.44 -10.23
CA SER A 495 -15.50 -36.89 -10.11
C SER A 495 -16.14 -37.30 -8.77
N GLN A 496 -15.77 -36.65 -7.68
CA GLN A 496 -16.31 -36.92 -6.34
C GLN A 496 -17.79 -36.51 -6.22
N LEU A 497 -18.21 -35.45 -6.90
CA LEU A 497 -19.62 -35.04 -6.94
C LEU A 497 -20.49 -36.02 -7.72
N LYS A 498 -19.98 -36.62 -8.80
CA LYS A 498 -20.71 -37.64 -9.56
C LYS A 498 -20.93 -38.91 -8.74
N LYS A 499 -19.94 -39.35 -7.95
CA LYS A 499 -20.04 -40.53 -7.07
C LYS A 499 -21.05 -40.40 -5.92
N LYS A 500 -21.48 -39.17 -5.57
CA LYS A 500 -22.49 -38.92 -4.52
C LYS A 500 -23.93 -38.83 -5.05
N LYS A 501 -24.12 -38.84 -6.38
CA LYS A 501 -25.45 -38.77 -7.03
C LYS A 501 -25.97 -40.15 -7.48
N VAL A 502 -25.17 -41.20 -7.27
CA VAL A 502 -25.56 -42.62 -7.32
C VAL A 502 -25.67 -43.07 -5.87
#